data_AF-A0A962YM42-F1
#
_entry.id   AF-A0A962YM42-F1
#
_cell.length_a   1.000
_cell.length_b   1.000
_cell.length_c   1.000
_cell.angle_alpha   90.00
_cell.angle_beta   90.00
_cell.angle_gamma   90.00
#
_symmetry.space_group_name_H-M   'P 1'
#
loop_
_entity.id
_entity.type
_entity.pdbx_description
1 polymer ?
#
loop_
_entity_poly.entity_id
_entity_poly.type
_entity_poly.pdbx_seq_one_letter_code
_entity_poly.pdbx_strand_id
1 'polypeptide(L)'
;MKTTRRRGKAAAAIVPEEQVTPESDASSTVELQLPASFTIADVAEVHSLLRDSLVAMSSLSIDAAQVETIDTAGLQLLAAAHKTAVEKGVSI
;
A
#
# COMPACT_ATOMS: atom_id res chain seq x y z
N MET A 1 -38.69 -43.25 -22.91
CA MET A 1 -37.39 -43.85 -23.31
C MET A 1 -36.38 -42.77 -23.65
N LYS A 2 -35.41 -42.53 -22.77
CA LYS A 2 -33.98 -42.26 -23.07
C LYS A 2 -33.27 -41.88 -21.76
N THR A 3 -32.76 -42.92 -21.12
CA THR A 3 -31.80 -42.87 -20.01
C THR A 3 -30.43 -42.50 -20.56
N THR A 4 -29.69 -41.62 -19.88
CA THR A 4 -28.22 -41.58 -20.00
C THR A 4 -27.62 -41.42 -18.62
N ARG A 5 -26.97 -42.49 -18.16
CA ARG A 5 -26.06 -42.54 -17.01
C ARG A 5 -24.63 -42.44 -17.54
N ARG A 6 -23.83 -41.52 -16.98
CA ARG A 6 -22.37 -41.64 -16.75
C ARG A 6 -22.09 -40.75 -15.53
N ARG A 7 -22.07 -41.26 -14.30
CA ARG A 7 -20.94 -41.95 -13.62
C ARG A 7 -19.57 -41.37 -13.94
N GLY A 8 -18.95 -40.79 -12.91
CA GLY A 8 -17.51 -40.84 -12.70
C GLY A 8 -16.83 -39.48 -12.50
N LYS A 9 -16.69 -39.03 -11.25
CA LYS A 9 -15.45 -39.16 -10.47
C LYS A 9 -15.39 -38.05 -9.42
N ALA A 10 -15.18 -38.47 -8.18
CA ALA A 10 -15.02 -37.62 -7.02
C ALA A 10 -13.70 -36.82 -7.08
N ALA A 11 -13.78 -35.58 -6.63
CA ALA A 11 -12.73 -34.95 -5.84
C ALA A 11 -13.45 -34.18 -4.72
N ALA A 12 -13.56 -34.84 -3.57
CA ALA A 12 -13.74 -34.16 -2.30
C ALA A 12 -12.41 -33.46 -1.97
N ALA A 13 -12.48 -32.25 -1.44
CA ALA A 13 -11.73 -31.82 -0.26
C ALA A 13 -11.56 -30.29 -0.22
N ILE A 14 -12.11 -29.70 0.86
CA ILE A 14 -11.45 -28.72 1.75
C ILE A 14 -11.28 -27.32 1.13
N VAL A 15 -12.23 -26.41 1.37
CA VAL A 15 -12.26 -25.38 2.45
C VAL A 15 -11.14 -24.34 2.27
N PRO A 16 -11.48 -23.03 2.19
CA PRO A 16 -10.52 -21.95 1.98
C PRO A 16 -9.51 -21.90 3.12
N GLU A 17 -8.24 -22.04 2.78
CA GLU A 17 -7.14 -21.85 3.74
C GLU A 17 -6.82 -20.36 3.84
N GLU A 18 -7.79 -19.61 4.36
CA GLU A 18 -7.50 -18.42 5.13
C GLU A 18 -6.91 -18.92 6.46
N GLN A 19 -5.58 -19.02 6.50
CA GLN A 19 -4.83 -19.26 7.73
C GLN A 19 -3.75 -18.20 7.89
N VAL A 20 -3.45 -17.65 9.07
CA VAL A 20 -4.13 -17.56 10.37
C VAL A 20 -3.16 -16.68 11.20
N THR A 21 -3.63 -15.50 11.63
CA THR A 21 -3.40 -14.89 12.97
C THR A 21 -1.98 -14.50 13.44
N PRO A 22 -1.82 -13.86 14.62
CA PRO A 22 -2.44 -12.60 15.04
C PRO A 22 -1.37 -11.61 15.61
N GLU A 23 -1.75 -10.33 15.67
CA GLU A 23 -1.28 -9.31 16.63
C GLU A 23 0.23 -9.20 16.91
N SER A 24 0.88 -8.24 16.25
CA SER A 24 2.11 -7.64 16.76
C SER A 24 1.95 -6.13 16.64
N ASP A 25 1.88 -5.45 17.79
CA ASP A 25 1.85 -3.99 18.01
C ASP A 25 1.35 -3.16 16.83
N ALA A 26 0.08 -2.73 16.88
CA ALA A 26 -0.53 -1.88 15.87
C ALA A 26 0.03 -0.43 15.92
N SER A 27 1.33 -0.27 15.69
CA SER A 27 1.83 0.80 14.84
C SER A 27 1.36 0.49 13.42
N SER A 28 0.13 0.85 13.09
CA SER A 28 -0.41 0.68 11.74
C SER A 28 0.42 1.52 10.77
N THR A 29 1.32 0.87 10.05
CA THR A 29 2.09 1.51 8.99
C THR A 29 1.20 1.67 7.77
N VAL A 30 1.01 2.92 7.33
CA VAL A 30 0.29 3.26 6.11
C VAL A 30 1.24 3.09 4.92
N GLU A 31 0.81 2.34 3.91
CA GLU A 31 1.59 2.18 2.68
C GLU A 31 1.14 3.21 1.63
N LEU A 32 2.09 3.96 1.08
CA LEU A 32 1.86 4.95 0.04
C LEU A 32 2.63 4.56 -1.21
N GLN A 33 1.91 4.18 -2.26
CA GLN A 33 2.48 3.92 -3.57
C GLN A 33 2.64 5.22 -4.35
N LEU A 34 3.86 5.47 -4.84
CA LEU A 34 4.13 6.61 -5.69
C LEU A 34 3.70 6.32 -7.14
N PRO A 35 3.15 7.32 -7.85
CA PRO A 35 2.78 7.17 -9.25
C PRO A 35 4.01 7.04 -10.16
N ALA A 36 3.82 6.46 -11.35
CA ALA A 36 4.91 6.29 -12.32
C ALA A 36 5.55 7.61 -12.80
N SER A 37 4.72 8.65 -12.95
CA SER A 37 5.13 10.04 -13.12
C SER A 37 4.96 10.74 -11.78
N PHE A 38 6.06 11.07 -11.12
CA PHE A 38 6.03 11.86 -9.89
C PHE A 38 6.66 13.24 -10.12
N THR A 39 5.88 14.06 -10.83
CA THR A 39 6.27 15.43 -11.22
C THR A 39 5.36 16.47 -10.58
N ILE A 40 5.66 17.75 -10.79
CA ILE A 40 4.85 18.87 -10.28
C ILE A 40 3.38 18.83 -10.72
N ALA A 41 3.04 18.15 -11.82
CA ALA A 41 1.67 17.98 -12.27
C ALA A 41 0.85 17.08 -11.31
N ASP A 42 1.50 16.08 -10.71
CA ASP A 42 0.85 14.99 -9.96
C ASP A 42 1.13 15.09 -8.44
N VAL A 43 2.09 15.94 -8.05
CA VAL A 43 2.61 16.05 -6.68
C VAL A 43 1.56 16.46 -5.63
N ALA A 44 0.49 17.14 -6.04
CA ALA A 44 -0.54 17.65 -5.13
C ALA A 44 -1.36 16.55 -4.46
N GLU A 45 -1.62 15.45 -5.17
CA GLU A 45 -2.36 14.30 -4.64
C GLU A 45 -1.53 13.57 -3.59
N VAL A 46 -0.26 13.28 -3.91
CA VAL A 46 0.71 12.65 -3.00
C VAL A 46 0.95 13.53 -1.76
N HIS A 47 1.06 14.86 -1.94
CA HIS A 47 1.20 15.80 -0.82
C HIS A 47 0.03 15.71 0.16
N SER A 48 -1.21 15.58 -0.34
CA SER A 48 -2.39 15.49 0.51
C SER A 48 -2.35 14.22 1.37
N LEU A 49 -1.99 13.08 0.77
CA LEU A 49 -1.85 11.81 1.49
C LEU A 49 -0.74 11.87 2.54
N LEU A 50 0.45 12.38 2.18
CA LEU A 50 1.57 12.56 3.10
C LEU A 50 1.20 13.46 4.27
N ARG A 51 0.54 14.59 4.00
CA ARG A 51 0.09 15.52 5.03
C ARG A 51 -0.89 14.84 5.99
N ASP A 52 -1.87 14.12 5.47
CA ASP A 52 -2.92 13.51 6.28
C ASP A 52 -2.33 12.39 7.17
N SER A 53 -1.38 11.59 6.66
CA SER A 53 -0.62 10.61 7.47
C SER A 53 0.23 11.28 8.56
N LEU A 54 0.91 12.38 8.25
CA LEU A 54 1.72 13.14 9.21
C LEU A 54 0.86 13.84 10.29
N VAL A 55 -0.36 14.24 9.94
CA VAL A 55 -1.35 14.79 10.90
C VAL A 55 -1.87 13.68 11.82
N ALA A 56 -2.13 12.50 11.27
CA ALA A 56 -2.56 11.33 12.03
C ALA A 56 -1.43 10.68 12.86
N MET A 57 -0.18 11.17 12.75
CA MET A 57 1.02 10.60 13.36
C MET A 57 1.18 9.10 13.08
N SER A 58 0.78 8.66 11.89
CA SER A 58 0.88 7.26 11.48
C SER A 58 2.24 7.00 10.83
N SER A 59 2.88 5.88 11.18
CA SER A 59 4.05 5.38 10.47
C SER A 59 3.71 5.21 8.99
N LEU A 60 4.61 5.59 8.09
CA LEU A 60 4.39 5.50 6.65
C LEU A 60 5.50 4.65 6.00
N SER A 61 5.13 3.85 5.00
CA SER A 61 6.05 3.16 4.10
C SER A 61 5.82 3.68 2.69
N ILE A 62 6.87 4.19 2.05
CA ILE A 62 6.78 4.74 0.69
C ILE A 62 7.27 3.69 -0.31
N ASP A 63 6.37 3.23 -1.18
CA ASP A 63 6.71 2.35 -2.29
C ASP A 63 6.96 3.17 -3.57
N ALA A 64 8.19 3.09 -4.08
CA ALA A 64 8.64 3.76 -5.30
C ALA A 64 8.89 2.78 -6.46
N ALA A 65 8.47 1.51 -6.36
CA ALA A 65 8.79 0.48 -7.34
C ALA A 65 8.27 0.77 -8.77
N GLN A 66 7.19 1.55 -8.89
CA GLN A 66 6.59 1.92 -10.17
C GLN A 66 7.07 3.28 -10.70
N VAL A 67 7.92 4.01 -9.96
CA VAL A 67 8.37 5.36 -10.36
C VAL A 67 9.32 5.25 -11.54
N GLU A 68 8.92 5.78 -12.69
CA GLU A 68 9.75 5.86 -13.89
C GLU A 68 10.45 7.21 -13.99
N THR A 69 9.75 8.28 -13.59
CA THR A 69 10.26 9.65 -13.67
C THR A 69 9.90 10.44 -12.40
N ILE A 70 10.86 11.24 -11.96
CA ILE A 70 10.70 12.15 -10.81
C ILE A 70 11.40 13.47 -11.13
N ASP A 71 10.73 14.58 -10.83
CA ASP A 71 11.32 15.91 -10.96
C ASP A 71 11.78 16.46 -9.60
N THR A 72 12.30 17.68 -9.61
CA THR A 72 12.76 18.33 -8.38
C THR A 72 11.63 18.59 -7.39
N ALA A 73 10.40 18.81 -7.84
CA ALA A 73 9.27 19.07 -6.94
C ALA A 73 8.86 17.80 -6.18
N GLY A 74 8.82 16.66 -6.87
CA GLY A 74 8.59 15.35 -6.24
C GLY A 74 9.65 15.02 -5.19
N LEU A 75 10.94 15.19 -5.52
CA LEU A 75 12.04 14.99 -4.57
C LEU A 75 11.97 15.93 -3.36
N GLN A 76 11.67 17.22 -3.59
CA GLN A 76 11.53 18.21 -2.52
C GLN A 76 10.36 17.85 -1.59
N LEU A 77 9.24 17.36 -2.12
CA LEU A 77 8.12 16.91 -1.30
C LEU A 77 8.52 15.76 -0.38
N LEU A 78 9.18 14.72 -0.89
CA LEU A 78 9.63 13.58 -0.08
C LEU A 78 10.61 14.01 1.00
N ALA A 79 11.57 14.88 0.66
CA ALA A 79 12.53 15.41 1.62
C ALA A 79 11.84 16.24 2.72
N ALA A 80 10.87 17.08 2.36
CA ALA A 80 10.09 17.86 3.31
C ALA A 80 9.22 16.96 4.22
N ALA A 81 8.60 15.92 3.65
CA ALA A 81 7.81 14.95 4.40
C ALA A 81 8.67 14.18 5.40
N HIS A 82 9.83 13.66 4.98
CA HIS A 82 10.77 12.96 5.86
C HIS A 82 11.25 13.87 7.00
N LYS A 83 11.66 15.11 6.69
CA LYS A 83 12.04 16.09 7.73
C LYS A 83 10.91 16.29 8.74
N THR A 84 9.68 16.47 8.26
CA THR A 84 8.50 16.69 9.11
C THR A 84 8.19 15.45 9.97
N ALA A 85 8.36 14.25 9.41
CA ALA A 85 8.19 12.99 10.14
C ALA A 85 9.19 12.88 11.29
N VAL A 86 10.48 13.16 11.02
CA VAL A 86 11.55 13.19 12.04
C VAL A 86 11.23 14.20 13.14
N GLU A 87 10.81 15.41 12.79
CA GLU A 87 10.42 16.44 13.77
C GLU A 87 9.22 16.03 14.64
N LYS A 88 8.32 15.21 14.10
CA LYS A 88 7.14 14.68 14.80
C LYS A 88 7.39 13.35 15.52
N GLY A 89 8.56 12.73 15.36
CA GLY A 89 8.85 11.40 15.89
C GLY A 89 8.09 10.27 15.18
N VAL A 90 7.70 10.47 13.93
CA VAL A 90 7.02 9.49 13.08
C VAL A 90 8.02 8.91 12.08
N SER A 91 7.92 7.61 11.77
CA SER A 91 8.79 6.97 10.77
C SER A 91 8.20 7.05 9.35
N ILE A 92 9.06 7.36 8.38
CA ILE A 92 8.84 7.31 6.92
C ILE A 92 9.96 6.49 6.28
#